data_AF-A0A958MPI6-F1
#
_entry.id   AF-A0A958MPI6-F1
#
_cell.length_a   1.000
_cell.length_b   1.000
_cell.length_c   1.000
_cell.angle_alpha   90.00
_cell.angle_beta   90.00
_cell.angle_gamma   90.00
#
_symmetry.space_group_name_H-M   'P 1'
#
loop_
_entity.id
_entity.type
_entity.pdbx_description
1 polymer ?
#
loop_
_entity_poly.entity_id
_entity_poly.type
_entity_poly.pdbx_seq_one_letter_code
_entity_poly.pdbx_strand_id
1 'polypeptide(L)'
;MELQTKLPLKPQQHNQIDYTSKVGLFGSCFSEHIAEKFSYYKFQNFDNPFGIIFHPLAIENLIVNAINKKHYTENDVFFQNEQWHC
;
A
#
# COMPACT_ATOMS: atom_id res chain seq x y z
N MET A 1 -8.75 2.68 37.42
CA MET A 1 -7.64 2.06 36.69
C MET A 1 -7.51 2.79 35.36
N GLU A 2 -6.38 3.43 35.08
CA GLU A 2 -6.13 4.01 33.75
C GLU A 2 -5.70 2.88 32.80
N LEU A 3 -6.52 2.60 31.78
CA LEU A 3 -6.32 1.51 30.81
C LEU A 3 -5.65 1.98 29.50
N GLN A 4 -5.13 3.21 29.48
CA GLN A 4 -4.56 3.82 28.28
C GLN A 4 -3.19 4.40 28.58
N THR A 5 -2.23 4.10 27.70
CA THR A 5 -0.92 4.75 27.73
C THR A 5 -1.01 6.07 26.97
N LYS A 6 -0.85 7.19 27.68
CA LYS A 6 -0.80 8.52 27.05
C LYS A 6 0.60 8.75 26.50
N LEU A 7 0.73 8.67 25.18
CA LEU A 7 1.99 8.93 24.48
C LEU A 7 2.02 10.39 24.02
N PRO A 8 2.96 11.22 24.50
CA PRO A 8 3.14 12.58 24.00
C PRO A 8 3.78 12.52 22.60
N LEU A 9 2.97 12.68 21.56
CA LEU A 9 3.44 12.71 20.19
C LEU A 9 3.93 14.12 19.82
N LYS A 10 5.14 14.22 19.27
CA LYS A 10 5.64 15.44 18.64
C LYS A 10 5.28 15.43 17.15
N PRO A 11 4.89 16.57 16.56
CA PRO A 11 4.66 16.65 15.12
C PRO A 11 5.89 16.19 14.33
N GLN A 12 5.67 15.37 13.30
CA GLN A 12 6.73 14.99 12.36
C GLN A 12 7.24 16.25 11.63
N GLN A 13 8.56 16.40 11.55
CA GLN A 13 9.21 17.60 10.99
C GLN A 13 9.57 17.42 9.51
N HIS A 14 9.65 16.18 9.02
CA HIS A 14 10.13 15.87 7.67
C HIS A 14 9.07 15.11 6.86
N ASN A 15 9.15 15.19 5.53
CA ASN A 15 8.30 14.42 4.60
C ASN A 15 6.80 14.53 4.92
N GLN A 16 6.35 15.75 5.27
CA GLN A 16 4.93 16.03 5.40
C GLN A 16 4.24 15.82 4.04
N ILE A 17 3.00 15.34 4.07
CA ILE A 17 2.20 15.14 2.86
C ILE A 17 1.42 16.42 2.60
N ASP A 18 1.61 16.99 1.42
CA ASP A 18 0.87 18.14 0.91
C ASP A 18 0.33 17.87 -0.50
N TYR A 19 -0.28 18.87 -1.14
CA TYR A 19 -0.87 18.72 -2.47
C TYR A 19 0.13 18.52 -3.62
N THR A 20 1.43 18.71 -3.36
CA THR A 20 2.50 18.42 -4.34
C THR A 20 3.03 17.00 -4.22
N SER A 21 2.68 16.32 -3.12
CA SER A 21 3.14 14.97 -2.81
C SER A 21 2.46 13.93 -3.69
N LYS A 22 3.23 12.92 -4.12
CA LYS A 22 2.72 11.72 -4.80
C LYS A 22 2.66 10.58 -3.80
N VAL A 23 1.47 10.15 -3.43
CA VAL A 23 1.25 9.17 -2.36
C VAL A 23 0.91 7.80 -2.95
N GLY A 24 1.75 6.79 -2.67
CA GLY A 24 1.43 5.39 -2.96
C GLY A 24 0.89 4.69 -1.72
N LEU A 25 -0.24 4.00 -1.85
CA LEU A 25 -0.92 3.32 -0.75
C LEU A 25 -0.97 1.81 -0.99
N PHE A 26 -0.35 1.05 -0.07
CA PHE A 26 -0.28 -0.41 -0.07
C PHE A 26 -0.67 -0.94 1.30
N GLY A 27 -1.43 -2.03 1.34
CA GLY A 27 -1.75 -2.69 2.60
C GLY A 27 -3.07 -3.43 2.58
N SER A 28 -3.65 -3.54 3.77
CA SER A 28 -4.97 -4.14 3.98
C SER A 28 -6.10 -3.24 3.45
N CYS A 29 -7.35 -3.65 3.69
CA CYS A 29 -8.53 -2.82 3.44
C CYS A 29 -8.44 -1.41 4.06
N PHE A 30 -7.68 -1.24 5.14
CA PHE A 30 -7.42 0.08 5.72
C PHE A 30 -6.75 1.02 4.71
N SER A 31 -5.77 0.53 3.94
CA SER A 31 -5.07 1.32 2.93
C SER A 31 -6.01 1.82 1.84
N GLU A 32 -6.94 0.98 1.38
CA GLU A 32 -7.94 1.34 0.36
C GLU A 32 -8.87 2.45 0.86
N HIS A 33 -9.39 2.33 2.08
CA HIS A 33 -10.26 3.38 2.66
C HIS A 33 -9.50 4.70 2.87
N ILE A 34 -8.20 4.66 3.12
CA ILE A 34 -7.38 5.87 3.20
C ILE A 34 -7.12 6.46 1.80
N ALA A 35 -6.90 5.61 0.78
CA ALA A 35 -6.76 6.05 -0.62
C ALA A 35 -8.03 6.76 -1.13
N GLU A 36 -9.21 6.26 -0.76
CA GLU A 36 -10.49 6.92 -1.03
C GLU A 36 -10.56 8.32 -0.43
N LYS A 37 -10.06 8.52 0.80
CA LYS A 37 -9.99 9.85 1.42
C LYS A 37 -9.02 10.78 0.70
N PHE A 38 -7.82 10.30 0.36
CA PHE A 38 -6.87 11.10 -0.43
C PHE A 38 -7.49 11.52 -1.77
N SER A 39 -8.18 10.60 -2.44
CA SER A 39 -8.89 10.85 -3.70
C SER A 39 -10.04 11.84 -3.54
N TYR A 40 -10.84 11.71 -2.47
CA TYR A 40 -11.91 12.64 -2.14
C TYR A 40 -11.39 14.07 -2.00
N TYR A 41 -10.28 14.24 -1.26
CA TYR A 41 -9.61 15.53 -1.07
C TYR A 41 -8.69 15.96 -2.23
N LYS A 42 -8.69 15.25 -3.37
CA LYS A 42 -7.94 15.60 -4.60
C LYS A 42 -6.41 15.59 -4.47
N PHE A 43 -5.87 14.82 -3.53
CA PHE A 43 -4.43 14.56 -3.52
C PHE A 43 -4.02 13.65 -4.68
N GLN A 44 -2.82 13.85 -5.20
CA GLN A 44 -2.22 12.92 -6.15
C GLN A 44 -1.85 11.63 -5.43
N ASN A 45 -2.66 10.59 -5.62
CA ASN A 45 -2.48 9.31 -4.98
C ASN A 45 -2.60 8.15 -5.97
N PHE A 46 -2.09 7.00 -5.57
CA PHE A 46 -2.14 5.74 -6.28
C PHE A 46 -2.37 4.63 -5.26
N ASP A 47 -3.38 3.80 -5.50
CA ASP A 47 -3.68 2.58 -4.77
C ASP A 47 -3.14 1.35 -5.51
N ASN A 48 -2.78 0.31 -4.74
CA ASN A 48 -2.24 -0.93 -5.30
C ASN A 48 -3.21 -1.59 -6.31
N PRO A 49 -2.85 -1.73 -7.60
CA PRO A 49 -3.75 -2.28 -8.63
C PRO A 49 -4.00 -3.78 -8.47
N PHE A 50 -3.24 -4.44 -7.59
CA PHE A 50 -3.41 -5.86 -7.25
C PHE A 50 -4.34 -6.07 -6.03
N GLY A 51 -4.98 -5.00 -5.53
CA GLY A 51 -5.92 -5.05 -4.41
C GLY A 51 -5.24 -5.19 -3.04
N ILE A 52 -5.95 -5.79 -2.09
CA ILE A 52 -5.49 -5.97 -0.71
C ILE A 52 -4.29 -6.91 -0.64
N ILE A 53 -3.10 -6.34 -0.39
CA ILE A 53 -1.87 -7.07 -0.13
C ILE A 53 -1.21 -6.44 1.10
N PHE A 54 -1.20 -7.18 2.21
CA PHE A 54 -0.66 -6.69 3.49
C PHE A 54 0.57 -7.47 3.96
N HIS A 55 0.91 -8.60 3.33
CA HIS A 55 2.13 -9.33 3.65
C HIS A 55 3.34 -8.52 3.18
N PRO A 56 4.30 -8.15 4.07
CA PRO A 56 5.43 -7.28 3.71
C PRO A 56 6.27 -7.81 2.53
N LEU A 57 6.65 -9.09 2.54
CA LEU A 57 7.40 -9.70 1.43
C LEU A 57 6.65 -9.68 0.08
N ALA A 58 5.31 -9.83 0.10
CA ALA A 58 4.52 -9.74 -1.12
C ALA A 58 4.50 -8.31 -1.68
N ILE A 59 4.36 -7.31 -0.79
CA ILE A 59 4.47 -5.89 -1.16
C ILE A 59 5.86 -5.58 -1.73
N GLU A 60 6.92 -6.05 -1.07
CA GLU A 60 8.30 -5.89 -1.55
C GLU A 60 8.48 -6.47 -2.95
N ASN A 61 8.09 -7.73 -3.17
CA ASN A 61 8.19 -8.39 -4.46
C ASN A 61 7.48 -7.60 -5.56
N LEU A 62 6.28 -7.10 -5.28
CA LEU A 62 5.49 -6.30 -6.21
C LEU A 62 6.19 -4.98 -6.57
N ILE A 63 6.74 -4.27 -5.58
CA ILE A 63 7.48 -3.02 -5.78
C ILE A 63 8.76 -3.30 -6.59
N VAL A 64 9.52 -4.33 -6.24
CA VAL A 64 10.75 -4.72 -6.95
C VAL A 64 10.44 -5.12 -8.39
N ASN A 65 9.39 -5.90 -8.62
CA ASN A 65 8.95 -6.29 -9.97
C ASN A 65 8.55 -5.08 -10.81
N ALA A 66 7.83 -4.12 -10.22
CA ALA A 66 7.43 -2.89 -10.89
C ALA A 66 8.64 -2.02 -11.28
N ILE A 67 9.60 -1.83 -10.36
CA ILE A 67 10.84 -1.09 -10.61
C ILE A 67 11.66 -1.75 -11.73
N ASN A 68 11.80 -3.08 -11.67
CA ASN A 68 12.55 -3.86 -12.65
C ASN A 68 11.80 -4.12 -13.95
N LYS A 69 10.55 -3.65 -14.08
CA LYS A 69 9.68 -3.87 -15.23
C LYS A 69 9.56 -5.36 -15.58
N LYS A 70 9.37 -6.21 -14.57
CA LYS A 70 9.15 -7.65 -14.77
C LYS A 70 7.95 -7.84 -15.69
N HIS A 71 8.16 -8.56 -16.79
CA HIS A 71 7.08 -9.02 -17.65
C HIS A 71 6.60 -10.37 -17.11
N TYR A 72 5.30 -10.46 -16.83
CA TYR A 72 4.66 -11.70 -16.44
C TYR A 72 4.39 -12.55 -17.69
N THR A 73 4.66 -13.85 -17.57
CA THR A 73 4.39 -14.88 -18.57
C THR A 73 3.39 -15.89 -18.02
N GLU A 74 2.88 -16.78 -18.87
CA GLU A 74 1.99 -17.87 -18.43
C GLU A 74 2.62 -18.75 -17.34
N ASN A 75 3.95 -18.89 -17.34
CA ASN A 75 4.67 -19.68 -16.33
C ASN A 75 4.74 -19.00 -14.95
N ASP A 76 4.55 -17.68 -14.89
CA ASP A 76 4.51 -16.96 -13.62
C ASP A 76 3.17 -17.18 -12.91
N VAL A 77 2.09 -17.45 -13.65
CA VAL A 77 0.73 -17.54 -13.10
C VAL A 77 0.33 -19.01 -12.94
N PHE A 78 0.07 -19.43 -11.70
CA PHE A 78 -0.30 -20.82 -11.41
C PHE A 78 -1.50 -20.91 -10.47
N PHE A 79 -2.27 -21.98 -10.62
CA PHE A 79 -3.45 -22.24 -9.81
C PHE A 79 -3.12 -23.23 -8.69
N GLN A 80 -3.30 -22.81 -7.44
CA GLN A 80 -3.06 -23.62 -6.26
C GLN A 80 -4.07 -23.28 -5.17
N ASN A 81 -4.61 -24.30 -4.48
CA ASN A 81 -5.58 -24.14 -3.39
C ASN A 81 -6.80 -23.29 -3.80
N GLU A 82 -7.34 -23.56 -4.98
CA GLU A 82 -8.49 -22.85 -5.56
C GLU A 82 -8.25 -21.36 -5.83
N GLN A 83 -6.99 -20.94 -5.90
CA GLN A 83 -6.57 -19.53 -6.09
C GLN A 83 -5.48 -19.41 -7.14
N TRP A 84 -5.45 -18.26 -7.82
CA TRP A 84 -4.37 -17.88 -8.73
C TRP A 84 -3.25 -17.15 -7.98
N HIS A 85 -2.00 -17.51 -8.27
CA HIS A 85 -0.79 -16.95 -7.69
C HIS A 85 0.18 -16.49 -8.77
N CYS A 86 1.08 -15.54 -8.47
CA CYS A 86 2.06 -14.98 -9.41
C CYS A 86 3.36 -14.50 -8.77
#